data_AF-A0A7C1R6D0-F1
#
_entry.id   AF-A0A7C1R6D0-F1
#
_cell.length_a   1.000
_cell.length_b   1.000
_cell.length_c   1.000
_cell.angle_alpha   90.00
_cell.angle_beta   90.00
_cell.angle_gamma   90.00
#
_symmetry.space_group_name_H-M   'P 1'
#
loop_
_entity.id
_entity.type
_entity.pdbx_description
1 polymer ?
#
loop_
_entity_poly.entity_id
_entity_poly.type
_entity_poly.pdbx_seq_one_letter_code
_entity_poly.pdbx_strand_id
1 'polypeptide(L)'
;MELTFIHLHNHSEFSILDGAFKTASLVEAAYKHNMPAVALTDHGNIFGAVSFFKQAKEKGIKPILGCEVYVAPKSRFIKKLEGKGPNHFHLVLLVKDENGYENLCHLITKSYLEGFYYRPRIDKELLAQHSEGLVALSGCLKGEIGNALDLGLEEQAEEAALEYASILPKGDFYIEIQDHGMEEQKKINPLLLNLSRKLDIPLVATNDVHYLSKDDAESQDILLCVQTNRKVTEQDRIRFGSDQFYFKSSEEMIDLFGEIPEAIQNTAKIAAKCNFEFTLSGYFLPQFKAPEGTSLGEYFDRVVKEGFKSKIEAITKGKKKDEIAHLVEEYEERLKNEIKLIKEMGFEGYFLIVWDLIKMARDSNIPVGPGRGSAAGSLLAYCLGITDIDPLEYDLLFERFLNPERISLPDIDIDFCGRRRDEVLDYVKEKYGGETN
;
A
#
# COMPACT_ATOMS: atom_id res chain seq x y z
N MET A 1 -33.32 4.05 -14.92
CA MET A 1 -32.35 3.79 -13.84
C MET A 1 -32.41 4.98 -12.94
N GLU A 2 -32.64 4.78 -11.64
CA GLU A 2 -32.49 5.86 -10.66
C GLU A 2 -31.06 6.40 -10.74
N LEU A 3 -30.91 7.72 -10.60
CA LEU A 3 -29.62 8.37 -10.57
C LEU A 3 -28.89 7.90 -9.31
N THR A 4 -27.74 7.25 -9.45
CA THR A 4 -26.95 6.74 -8.31
C THR A 4 -25.70 7.59 -8.14
N PHE A 5 -25.39 7.96 -6.91
CA PHE A 5 -24.18 8.69 -6.54
C PHE A 5 -23.16 7.74 -5.90
N ILE A 6 -21.87 7.99 -6.15
CA ILE A 6 -20.76 7.21 -5.58
C ILE A 6 -19.75 8.19 -5.00
N HIS A 7 -19.41 8.03 -3.71
CA HIS A 7 -18.36 8.84 -3.10
C HIS A 7 -16.97 8.43 -3.64
N LEU A 8 -16.29 9.38 -4.27
CA LEU A 8 -14.97 9.21 -4.88
C LEU A 8 -13.83 9.92 -4.12
N HIS A 9 -14.14 10.69 -3.09
CA HIS A 9 -13.17 11.46 -2.29
C HIS A 9 -13.49 11.27 -0.80
N ASN A 10 -12.75 10.36 -0.14
CA ASN A 10 -13.00 9.95 1.24
C ASN A 10 -11.67 9.72 2.00
N HIS A 11 -11.65 10.13 3.26
CA HIS A 11 -10.49 10.10 4.15
C HIS A 11 -10.76 9.26 5.40
N SER A 12 -10.08 8.13 5.49
CA SER A 12 -10.20 7.15 6.57
C SER A 12 -9.23 7.42 7.71
N GLU A 13 -9.10 6.48 8.65
CA GLU A 13 -8.13 6.53 9.74
C GLU A 13 -6.67 6.61 9.26
N PHE A 14 -6.42 6.29 7.98
CA PHE A 14 -5.11 6.39 7.35
C PHE A 14 -4.78 7.79 6.82
N SER A 15 -5.76 8.69 6.72
CA SER A 15 -5.52 10.14 6.77
C SER A 15 -5.21 10.53 8.22
N ILE A 16 -3.99 10.19 8.67
CA ILE A 16 -3.58 10.24 10.08
C ILE A 16 -3.87 11.60 10.72
N LEU A 17 -4.68 11.56 11.77
CA LEU A 17 -5.12 12.71 12.58
C LEU A 17 -5.96 13.74 11.80
N ASP A 18 -6.68 13.30 10.76
CA ASP A 18 -7.66 14.09 10.02
C ASP A 18 -8.95 13.29 9.76
N GLY A 19 -8.83 12.12 9.13
CA GLY A 19 -9.95 11.20 8.91
C GLY A 19 -10.36 10.47 10.20
N ALA A 20 -11.67 10.43 10.44
CA ALA A 20 -12.25 10.04 11.73
C ALA A 20 -13.07 8.73 11.67
N PHE A 21 -12.95 7.94 10.60
CA PHE A 21 -13.65 6.66 10.48
C PHE A 21 -12.75 5.53 10.00
N LYS A 22 -13.14 4.29 10.31
CA LYS A 22 -12.44 3.10 9.85
C LYS A 22 -12.79 2.74 8.41
N THR A 23 -11.84 2.22 7.66
CA THR A 23 -12.06 1.64 6.31
C THR A 23 -13.26 0.69 6.24
N ALA A 24 -13.44 -0.17 7.25
CA ALA A 24 -14.58 -1.09 7.32
C ALA A 24 -15.93 -0.35 7.45
N SER A 25 -15.92 0.78 8.15
CA SER A 25 -17.10 1.61 8.37
C SER A 25 -17.48 2.41 7.12
N LEU A 26 -16.51 2.81 6.29
CA LEU A 26 -16.75 3.38 4.96
C LEU A 26 -17.50 2.40 4.04
N VAL A 27 -17.03 1.15 3.99
CA VAL A 27 -17.67 0.08 3.22
C VAL A 27 -19.10 -0.17 3.70
N GLU A 28 -19.30 -0.22 5.02
CA GLU A 28 -20.63 -0.40 5.60
C GLU A 28 -21.56 0.78 5.31
N ALA A 29 -21.06 2.02 5.30
CA ALA A 29 -21.84 3.18 4.91
C ALA A 29 -22.28 3.12 3.44
N ALA A 30 -21.36 2.78 2.52
CA ALA A 30 -21.68 2.58 1.11
C ALA A 30 -22.76 1.50 0.91
N TYR A 31 -22.63 0.37 1.62
CA TYR A 31 -23.63 -0.70 1.61
C TYR A 31 -25.01 -0.22 2.10
N LYS A 32 -25.07 0.49 3.23
CA LYS A 32 -26.32 1.02 3.80
C LYS A 32 -27.02 2.02 2.89
N HIS A 33 -26.27 2.84 2.17
CA HIS A 33 -26.80 3.83 1.22
C HIS A 33 -26.99 3.27 -0.21
N ASN A 34 -26.94 1.94 -0.38
CA ASN A 34 -27.10 1.27 -1.68
C ASN A 34 -26.14 1.77 -2.77
N MET A 35 -24.94 2.21 -2.38
CA MET A 35 -23.91 2.64 -3.32
C MET A 35 -23.10 1.40 -3.78
N PRO A 36 -23.07 1.08 -5.09
CA PRO A 36 -22.43 -0.14 -5.57
C PRO A 36 -20.90 -0.10 -5.53
N ALA A 37 -20.31 1.09 -5.34
CA ALA A 37 -18.88 1.30 -5.21
C ALA A 37 -18.59 2.43 -4.21
N VAL A 38 -17.34 2.52 -3.75
CA VAL A 38 -16.83 3.64 -2.96
C VAL A 38 -15.31 3.73 -3.13
N ALA A 39 -14.76 4.95 -3.10
CA ALA A 39 -13.31 5.15 -3.17
C ALA A 39 -12.66 5.39 -1.81
N LEU A 40 -11.42 4.96 -1.65
CA LEU A 40 -10.55 5.37 -0.55
C LEU A 40 -9.44 6.27 -1.11
N THR A 41 -9.33 7.49 -0.61
CA THR A 41 -8.42 8.52 -1.14
C THR A 41 -7.71 9.27 -0.01
N ASP A 42 -7.05 8.54 0.87
CA ASP A 42 -6.34 9.12 2.01
C ASP A 42 -5.26 10.13 1.59
N HIS A 43 -4.88 11.01 2.52
CA HIS A 43 -3.90 12.07 2.28
C HIS A 43 -2.49 11.52 2.08
N GLY A 44 -1.98 11.63 0.85
CA GLY A 44 -0.60 11.37 0.48
C GLY A 44 -0.11 9.95 0.77
N ASN A 45 -1.01 8.98 0.94
CA ASN A 45 -0.67 7.59 1.23
C ASN A 45 -1.76 6.61 0.77
N ILE A 46 -1.41 5.32 0.74
CA ILE A 46 -2.32 4.20 0.43
C ILE A 46 -2.27 3.11 1.51
N PHE A 47 -2.01 3.48 2.77
CA PHE A 47 -1.78 2.52 3.86
C PHE A 47 -2.97 1.58 4.10
N GLY A 48 -4.19 2.09 3.91
CA GLY A 48 -5.43 1.31 4.06
C GLY A 48 -5.82 0.45 2.87
N ALA A 49 -5.14 0.57 1.71
CA ALA A 49 -5.62 0.06 0.44
C ALA A 49 -5.96 -1.43 0.44
N VAL A 50 -5.04 -2.29 0.91
CA VAL A 50 -5.24 -3.75 0.93
C VAL A 50 -6.37 -4.15 1.87
N SER A 51 -6.46 -3.54 3.06
CA SER A 51 -7.50 -3.87 4.04
C SER A 51 -8.87 -3.43 3.56
N PHE A 52 -8.97 -2.20 3.05
CA PHE A 52 -10.19 -1.65 2.47
C PHE A 52 -10.68 -2.50 1.30
N PHE A 53 -9.78 -2.88 0.38
CA PHE A 53 -10.14 -3.69 -0.79
C PHE A 53 -10.77 -5.02 -0.39
N LYS A 54 -10.15 -5.74 0.57
CA LYS A 54 -10.68 -7.01 1.08
C LYS A 54 -12.06 -6.85 1.71
N GLN A 55 -12.22 -5.86 2.59
CA GLN A 55 -13.49 -5.58 3.26
C GLN A 55 -14.61 -5.20 2.29
N ALA A 56 -14.32 -4.37 1.28
CA ALA A 56 -15.26 -4.00 0.24
C ALA A 56 -15.73 -5.22 -0.56
N LYS A 57 -14.78 -6.06 -1.01
CA LYS A 57 -15.06 -7.30 -1.73
C LYS A 57 -15.93 -8.27 -0.94
N GLU A 58 -15.63 -8.47 0.34
CA GLU A 58 -16.43 -9.33 1.23
C GLU A 58 -17.89 -8.86 1.37
N LYS A 59 -18.12 -7.54 1.29
CA LYS A 59 -19.44 -6.92 1.34
C LYS A 59 -20.13 -6.77 -0.02
N GLY A 60 -19.49 -7.18 -1.11
CA GLY A 60 -20.01 -7.02 -2.47
C GLY A 60 -20.04 -5.57 -2.95
N ILE A 61 -19.27 -4.68 -2.33
CA ILE A 61 -19.09 -3.29 -2.76
C ILE A 61 -17.84 -3.22 -3.62
N LYS A 62 -17.91 -2.54 -4.77
CA LYS A 62 -16.75 -2.36 -5.64
C LYS A 62 -15.75 -1.38 -5.00
N PRO A 63 -14.55 -1.83 -4.61
CA PRO A 63 -13.54 -0.91 -4.10
C PRO A 63 -12.95 -0.07 -5.24
N ILE A 64 -12.77 1.22 -5.00
CA ILE A 64 -11.97 2.10 -5.86
C ILE A 64 -10.77 2.56 -5.04
N LEU A 65 -9.56 2.19 -5.47
CA LEU A 65 -8.35 2.64 -4.80
C LEU A 65 -7.94 4.00 -5.35
N GLY A 66 -7.43 4.85 -4.47
CA GLY A 66 -6.93 6.16 -4.84
C GLY A 66 -6.11 6.80 -3.73
N CYS A 67 -5.76 8.06 -3.95
CA CYS A 67 -5.05 8.89 -2.99
C CYS A 67 -5.34 10.35 -3.30
N GLU A 68 -5.56 11.17 -2.28
CA GLU A 68 -5.43 12.61 -2.44
C GLU A 68 -3.95 12.97 -2.28
N VAL A 69 -3.26 13.19 -3.41
CA VAL A 69 -1.83 13.48 -3.44
C VAL A 69 -1.57 14.97 -3.22
N TYR A 70 -0.40 15.26 -2.66
CA TYR A 70 0.08 16.64 -2.54
C TYR A 70 0.94 16.99 -3.76
N VAL A 71 0.52 17.98 -4.55
CA VAL A 71 1.26 18.44 -5.72
C VAL A 71 2.08 19.68 -5.35
N ALA A 72 3.39 19.65 -5.53
CA ALA A 72 4.23 20.81 -5.33
C ALA A 72 3.88 21.90 -6.38
N PRO A 73 3.86 23.20 -6.01
CA PRO A 73 3.54 24.28 -6.97
C PRO A 73 4.57 24.44 -8.10
N LYS A 74 5.74 23.83 -7.93
CA LYS A 74 6.85 23.79 -8.90
C LYS A 74 7.43 22.38 -8.87
N SER A 75 8.71 22.24 -8.53
CA SER A 75 9.35 20.93 -8.36
C SER A 75 9.19 20.37 -6.95
N ARG A 76 9.04 19.05 -6.84
CA ARG A 76 9.01 18.30 -5.57
C ARG A 76 10.29 18.45 -4.74
N PHE A 77 11.42 18.77 -5.38
CA PHE A 77 12.70 19.00 -4.72
C PHE A 77 12.83 20.36 -4.03
N ILE A 78 11.93 21.31 -4.31
CA ILE A 78 11.98 22.67 -3.73
C ILE A 78 11.33 22.65 -2.34
N LYS A 79 12.14 22.95 -1.31
CA LYS A 79 11.69 23.03 0.10
C LYS A 79 11.38 24.45 0.59
N LYS A 80 11.86 25.48 -0.09
CA LYS A 80 11.58 26.88 0.25
C LYS A 80 11.04 27.60 -0.98
N LEU A 81 9.78 27.99 -0.91
CA LEU A 81 9.18 28.87 -1.91
C LEU A 81 9.43 30.32 -1.46
N GLU A 82 9.93 31.14 -2.38
CA GLU A 82 10.01 32.58 -2.16
C GLU A 82 8.61 33.17 -2.35
N GLY A 83 8.00 33.68 -1.26
CA GLY A 83 6.71 34.36 -1.30
C GLY A 83 5.64 33.80 -0.36
N LYS A 84 4.45 34.42 -0.40
CA LYS A 84 3.25 33.97 0.31
C LYS A 84 2.39 33.15 -0.65
N GLY A 85 2.67 31.85 -0.74
CA GLY A 85 1.89 30.91 -1.56
C GLY A 85 1.76 29.55 -0.85
N PRO A 86 0.84 28.68 -1.28
CA PRO A 86 0.68 27.35 -0.71
C PRO A 86 1.95 26.53 -0.94
N ASN A 87 2.28 25.63 0.00
CA ASN A 87 3.43 24.73 -0.12
C ASN A 87 3.16 23.52 -1.02
N HIS A 88 1.88 23.25 -1.26
CA HIS A 88 1.35 22.18 -2.09
C HIS A 88 -0.12 22.45 -2.41
N PHE A 89 -0.62 21.81 -3.45
CA PHE A 89 -2.02 21.69 -3.80
C PHE A 89 -2.49 20.25 -3.60
N HIS A 90 -3.81 20.06 -3.53
CA HIS A 90 -4.42 18.74 -3.49
C HIS A 90 -4.83 18.29 -4.90
N LEU A 91 -4.71 16.99 -5.18
CA LEU A 91 -5.20 16.37 -6.40
C LEU A 91 -5.66 14.95 -6.06
N VAL A 92 -6.87 14.56 -6.45
CA VAL A 92 -7.36 13.20 -6.21
C VAL A 92 -6.96 12.33 -7.39
N LEU A 93 -6.27 11.22 -7.12
CA LEU A 93 -5.94 10.19 -8.11
C LEU A 93 -6.70 8.90 -7.80
N LEU A 94 -7.33 8.31 -8.80
CA LEU A 94 -8.07 7.06 -8.73
C LEU A 94 -7.47 6.04 -9.69
N VAL A 95 -7.36 4.80 -9.23
CA VAL A 95 -6.77 3.69 -9.98
C VAL A 95 -7.80 3.07 -10.93
N LYS A 96 -7.47 2.99 -12.23
CA LYS A 96 -8.30 2.28 -13.21
C LYS A 96 -7.98 0.81 -13.30
N ASP A 97 -6.71 0.47 -13.31
CA ASP A 97 -6.19 -0.85 -13.69
C ASP A 97 -4.85 -1.12 -12.98
N GLU A 98 -4.20 -2.23 -13.33
CA GLU A 98 -2.92 -2.66 -12.76
C GLU A 98 -1.82 -1.62 -13.00
N ASN A 99 -1.75 -1.04 -14.20
CA ASN A 99 -0.80 0.04 -14.53
C ASN A 99 -1.03 1.25 -13.64
N GLY A 100 -2.30 1.61 -13.41
CA GLY A 100 -2.68 2.70 -12.52
C GLY A 100 -2.25 2.45 -11.07
N TYR A 101 -2.39 1.22 -10.57
CA TYR A 101 -1.98 0.87 -9.22
C TYR A 101 -0.47 0.95 -9.06
N GLU A 102 0.29 0.41 -10.02
CA GLU A 102 1.74 0.48 -10.06
C GLU A 102 2.24 1.92 -10.12
N ASN A 103 1.65 2.73 -11.01
CA ASN A 103 1.96 4.15 -11.12
C ASN A 103 1.64 4.92 -9.85
N LEU A 104 0.50 4.67 -9.20
CA LEU A 104 0.19 5.26 -7.90
C LEU A 104 1.22 4.86 -6.84
N CYS A 105 1.63 3.58 -6.79
CA CYS A 105 2.69 3.12 -5.89
C CYS A 105 4.01 3.87 -6.14
N HIS A 106 4.41 4.08 -7.40
CA HIS A 106 5.60 4.86 -7.74
C HIS A 106 5.48 6.31 -7.32
N LEU A 107 4.37 6.97 -7.62
CA LEU A 107 4.09 8.36 -7.24
C LEU A 107 4.20 8.55 -5.73
N ILE A 108 3.52 7.70 -4.94
CA ILE A 108 3.56 7.77 -3.48
C ILE A 108 4.96 7.48 -2.96
N THR A 109 5.63 6.44 -3.46
CA THR A 109 7.00 6.09 -3.03
C THR A 109 7.96 7.27 -3.27
N LYS A 110 7.94 7.85 -4.46
CA LYS A 110 8.78 9.00 -4.83
C LYS A 110 8.41 10.25 -4.03
N SER A 111 7.13 10.44 -3.70
CA SER A 111 6.69 11.57 -2.87
C SER A 111 7.28 11.53 -1.45
N TYR A 112 7.47 10.33 -0.88
CA TYR A 112 8.13 10.13 0.42
C TYR A 112 9.65 10.18 0.33
N LEU A 113 10.25 9.57 -0.70
CA LEU A 113 11.71 9.46 -0.81
C LEU A 113 12.38 10.75 -1.33
N GLU A 114 11.73 11.45 -2.26
CA GLU A 114 12.30 12.60 -2.97
C GLU A 114 11.60 13.92 -2.61
N GLY A 115 10.26 13.90 -2.59
CA GLY A 115 9.44 15.11 -2.49
C GLY A 115 9.04 15.56 -1.09
N PHE A 116 9.50 14.83 -0.05
CA PHE A 116 9.07 15.07 1.32
C PHE A 116 9.58 16.40 1.86
N TYR A 117 8.64 17.26 2.25
CA TYR A 117 8.91 18.48 2.99
C TYR A 117 8.14 18.48 4.32
N TYR A 118 6.98 19.14 4.39
CA TYR A 118 6.01 18.94 5.48
C TYR A 118 5.02 17.81 5.19
N ARG A 119 4.83 17.53 3.91
CA ARG A 119 3.99 16.47 3.36
C ARG A 119 4.76 15.75 2.26
N PRO A 120 4.43 14.47 1.96
CA PRO A 120 5.01 13.75 0.83
C PRO A 120 4.41 14.31 -0.47
N ARG A 121 5.21 15.02 -1.27
CA ARG A 121 4.71 15.73 -2.46
C ARG A 121 5.20 15.11 -3.76
N ILE A 122 4.34 15.06 -4.77
CA ILE A 122 4.73 14.86 -6.17
C ILE A 122 4.90 16.21 -6.87
N ASP A 123 5.28 16.20 -8.14
CA ASP A 123 5.16 17.35 -9.04
C ASP A 123 4.52 16.90 -10.36
N LYS A 124 4.13 17.87 -11.20
CA LYS A 124 3.48 17.59 -12.50
C LYS A 124 4.39 16.83 -13.46
N GLU A 125 5.71 17.00 -13.37
CA GLU A 125 6.69 16.23 -14.14
C GLU A 125 6.61 14.74 -13.80
N LEU A 126 6.66 14.40 -12.51
CA LEU A 126 6.55 13.02 -12.06
C LEU A 126 5.17 12.45 -12.37
N LEU A 127 4.10 13.25 -12.22
CA LEU A 127 2.74 12.84 -12.61
C LEU A 127 2.67 12.47 -14.09
N ALA A 128 3.30 13.24 -14.98
CA ALA A 128 3.34 12.95 -16.41
C ALA A 128 4.11 11.67 -16.77
N GLN A 129 5.08 11.26 -15.95
CA GLN A 129 5.80 10.01 -16.13
C GLN A 129 4.96 8.78 -15.71
N HIS A 130 3.97 8.98 -14.82
CA HIS A 130 3.20 7.91 -14.19
C HIS A 130 1.68 8.19 -14.23
N SER A 131 1.16 8.74 -15.33
CA SER A 131 -0.26 9.09 -15.47
C SER A 131 -1.12 7.97 -16.07
N GLU A 132 -0.51 6.98 -16.72
CA GLU A 132 -1.23 5.87 -17.34
C GLU A 132 -2.00 5.06 -16.28
N GLY A 133 -3.21 4.62 -16.61
CA GLY A 133 -4.05 3.85 -15.69
C GLY A 133 -4.68 4.68 -14.56
N LEU A 134 -4.50 6.01 -14.53
CA LEU A 134 -5.08 6.88 -13.51
C LEU A 134 -6.24 7.74 -14.04
N VAL A 135 -7.16 8.09 -13.15
CA VAL A 135 -8.13 9.19 -13.29
C VAL A 135 -7.80 10.24 -12.25
N ALA A 136 -7.82 11.51 -12.63
CA ALA A 136 -7.59 12.62 -11.71
C ALA A 136 -8.83 13.53 -11.56
N LEU A 137 -9.10 13.94 -10.33
CA LEU A 137 -10.08 14.98 -9.99
C LEU A 137 -9.31 16.20 -9.46
N SER A 138 -9.74 17.40 -9.83
CA SER A 138 -9.00 18.65 -9.54
C SER A 138 -8.77 18.95 -8.05
N GLY A 139 -9.40 18.23 -7.13
CA GLY A 139 -9.28 18.40 -5.69
C GLY A 139 -10.32 19.35 -5.10
N CYS A 140 -10.24 19.52 -3.78
CA CYS A 140 -11.07 20.43 -2.99
C CYS A 140 -10.67 21.91 -3.19
N LEU A 141 -11.09 22.80 -2.29
CA LEU A 141 -10.67 24.22 -2.27
C LEU A 141 -9.13 24.41 -2.25
N LYS A 142 -8.38 23.42 -1.75
CA LYS A 142 -6.92 23.41 -1.74
C LYS A 142 -6.29 22.82 -3.00
N GLY A 143 -7.09 22.40 -3.97
CA GLY A 143 -6.62 22.08 -5.32
C GLY A 143 -6.11 23.31 -6.04
N GLU A 144 -5.23 23.12 -7.04
CA GLU A 144 -4.57 24.22 -7.75
C GLU A 144 -5.58 25.12 -8.49
N ILE A 145 -6.56 24.50 -9.15
CA ILE A 145 -7.63 25.21 -9.88
C ILE A 145 -8.54 25.95 -8.92
N GLY A 146 -9.02 25.28 -7.86
CA GLY A 146 -9.89 25.88 -6.85
C GLY A 146 -9.22 27.06 -6.13
N ASN A 147 -7.94 26.92 -5.78
CA ASN A 147 -7.16 27.97 -5.15
C ASN A 147 -6.95 29.19 -6.07
N ALA A 148 -6.62 28.96 -7.34
CA ALA A 148 -6.46 30.04 -8.30
C ALA A 148 -7.78 30.83 -8.50
N LEU A 149 -8.91 30.13 -8.61
CA LEU A 149 -10.22 30.77 -8.72
C LEU A 149 -10.61 31.57 -7.47
N ASP A 150 -10.31 31.05 -6.28
CA ASP A 150 -10.58 31.79 -5.03
C ASP A 150 -9.77 33.10 -4.96
N LEU A 151 -8.52 33.06 -5.42
CA LEU A 151 -7.65 34.24 -5.55
C LEU A 151 -8.03 35.18 -6.71
N GLY A 152 -9.02 34.83 -7.55
CA GLY A 152 -9.44 35.60 -8.72
C GLY A 152 -8.47 35.51 -9.91
N LEU A 153 -7.64 34.47 -9.95
CA LEU A 153 -6.64 34.22 -10.99
C LEU A 153 -7.20 33.23 -12.02
N GLU A 154 -8.25 33.64 -12.75
CA GLU A 154 -8.97 32.76 -13.70
C GLU A 154 -8.08 32.20 -14.81
N GLU A 155 -7.16 33.01 -15.35
CA GLU A 155 -6.21 32.55 -16.38
C GLU A 155 -5.31 31.42 -15.86
N GLN A 156 -4.83 31.51 -14.61
CA GLN A 156 -4.00 30.45 -14.01
C GLN A 156 -4.80 29.17 -13.73
N ALA A 157 -6.08 29.31 -13.37
CA ALA A 157 -6.98 28.17 -13.19
C ALA A 157 -7.19 27.42 -14.51
N GLU A 158 -7.34 28.16 -15.61
CA GLU A 158 -7.46 27.61 -16.97
C GLU A 158 -6.18 26.93 -17.44
N GLU A 159 -5.02 27.58 -17.25
CA GLU A 159 -3.72 26.97 -17.56
C GLU A 159 -3.50 25.67 -16.78
N ALA A 160 -3.78 25.67 -15.47
CA ALA A 160 -3.65 24.47 -14.65
C ALA A 160 -4.59 23.34 -15.10
N ALA A 161 -5.85 23.66 -15.43
CA ALA A 161 -6.81 22.68 -15.90
C ALA A 161 -6.39 22.03 -17.23
N LEU A 162 -5.91 22.84 -18.18
CA LEU A 162 -5.39 22.35 -19.45
C LEU A 162 -4.12 21.52 -19.27
N GLU A 163 -3.23 21.93 -18.36
CA GLU A 163 -2.01 21.20 -18.06
C GLU A 163 -2.34 19.81 -17.49
N TYR A 164 -3.20 19.70 -16.47
CA TYR A 164 -3.63 18.39 -15.96
C TYR A 164 -4.33 17.55 -17.03
N ALA A 165 -5.23 18.15 -17.82
CA ALA A 165 -5.91 17.45 -18.91
C ALA A 165 -4.94 16.93 -19.99
N SER A 166 -3.78 17.59 -20.17
CA SER A 166 -2.73 17.16 -21.10
C SER A 166 -1.82 16.06 -20.55
N ILE A 167 -1.66 16.02 -19.22
CA ILE A 167 -0.84 15.04 -18.49
C ILE A 167 -1.58 13.70 -18.38
N LEU A 168 -2.87 13.75 -18.06
CA LEU A 168 -3.69 12.56 -17.88
C LEU A 168 -4.14 11.99 -19.25
N PRO A 169 -4.42 10.68 -19.33
CA PRO A 169 -5.02 10.09 -20.52
C PRO A 169 -6.32 10.81 -20.91
N LYS A 170 -6.58 10.90 -22.21
CA LYS A 170 -7.72 11.66 -22.74
C LYS A 170 -9.05 11.21 -22.09
N GLY A 171 -9.73 12.16 -21.45
CA GLY A 171 -11.03 11.91 -20.80
C GLY A 171 -10.93 11.36 -19.37
N ASP A 172 -9.74 11.36 -18.77
CA ASP A 172 -9.49 10.90 -17.40
C ASP A 172 -9.09 12.03 -16.44
N PHE A 173 -9.31 13.29 -16.83
CA PHE A 173 -9.27 14.44 -15.94
C PHE A 173 -10.66 15.06 -15.79
N TYR A 174 -11.05 15.34 -14.55
CA TYR A 174 -12.35 15.92 -14.20
C TYR A 174 -12.14 17.14 -13.31
N ILE A 175 -12.96 18.17 -13.52
CA ILE A 175 -13.07 19.29 -12.58
C ILE A 175 -13.99 18.82 -11.45
N GLU A 176 -13.45 18.80 -10.24
CA GLU A 176 -14.17 18.40 -9.04
C GLU A 176 -14.99 19.57 -8.50
N ILE A 177 -16.23 19.30 -8.11
CA ILE A 177 -17.14 20.27 -7.50
C ILE A 177 -17.67 19.72 -6.18
N GLN A 178 -17.71 20.59 -5.17
CA GLN A 178 -18.09 20.27 -3.81
C GLN A 178 -18.93 21.42 -3.23
N ASP A 179 -19.91 21.10 -2.39
CA ASP A 179 -20.72 22.12 -1.71
C ASP A 179 -21.00 21.73 -0.26
N HIS A 180 -20.35 22.45 0.65
CA HIS A 180 -20.44 22.30 2.09
C HIS A 180 -21.13 23.51 2.73
N GLY A 181 -21.78 24.37 1.92
CA GLY A 181 -22.43 25.61 2.35
C GLY A 181 -21.48 26.77 2.62
N MET A 182 -20.19 26.63 2.31
CA MET A 182 -19.15 27.63 2.57
C MET A 182 -19.22 28.79 1.56
N GLU A 183 -18.91 30.02 2.00
CA GLU A 183 -18.96 31.20 1.14
C GLU A 183 -17.95 31.15 -0.01
N GLU A 184 -16.77 30.57 0.25
CA GLU A 184 -15.73 30.32 -0.75
C GLU A 184 -16.25 29.41 -1.87
N GLN A 185 -16.95 28.32 -1.53
CA GLN A 185 -17.55 27.40 -2.51
C GLN A 185 -18.68 28.05 -3.30
N LYS A 186 -19.55 28.84 -2.66
CA LYS A 186 -20.60 29.59 -3.37
C LYS A 186 -20.02 30.55 -4.41
N LYS A 187 -18.84 31.14 -4.12
CA LYS A 187 -18.12 32.01 -5.04
C LYS A 187 -17.48 31.23 -6.19
N ILE A 188 -16.80 30.10 -5.91
CA ILE A 188 -16.03 29.39 -6.94
C ILE A 188 -16.83 28.38 -7.77
N ASN A 189 -17.91 27.79 -7.24
CA ASN A 189 -18.67 26.74 -7.94
C ASN A 189 -19.24 27.19 -9.31
N PRO A 190 -19.81 28.41 -9.45
CA PRO A 190 -20.21 28.92 -10.76
C PRO A 190 -19.02 29.10 -11.72
N LEU A 191 -17.84 29.46 -11.20
CA LEU A 191 -16.62 29.62 -12.00
C LEU A 191 -16.08 28.27 -12.47
N LEU A 192 -16.09 27.25 -11.62
CA LEU A 192 -15.75 25.87 -11.98
C LEU A 192 -16.67 25.33 -13.09
N LEU A 193 -17.98 25.61 -13.00
CA LEU A 193 -18.95 25.23 -14.03
C LEU A 193 -18.67 25.93 -15.36
N ASN A 194 -18.37 27.23 -15.33
CA ASN A 194 -18.00 27.97 -16.54
C ASN A 194 -16.69 27.46 -17.14
N LEU A 195 -15.69 27.17 -16.30
CA LEU A 195 -14.40 26.62 -16.72
C LEU A 195 -14.56 25.25 -17.38
N SER A 196 -15.34 24.36 -16.78
CA SER A 196 -15.69 23.05 -17.34
C SER A 196 -16.31 23.18 -18.75
N ARG A 197 -17.30 24.05 -18.92
CA ARG A 197 -17.95 24.29 -20.21
C ARG A 197 -17.01 24.91 -21.24
N LYS A 198 -16.15 25.84 -20.80
CA LYS A 198 -15.19 26.53 -21.68
C LYS A 198 -14.14 25.57 -22.24
N LEU A 199 -13.63 24.67 -21.40
CA LEU A 199 -12.52 23.77 -21.74
C LEU A 199 -12.97 22.39 -22.20
N ASP A 200 -14.27 22.10 -22.19
CA ASP A 200 -14.83 20.78 -22.46
C ASP A 200 -14.25 19.69 -21.53
N ILE A 201 -14.02 20.05 -20.27
CA ILE A 201 -13.54 19.13 -19.22
C ILE A 201 -14.73 18.77 -18.33
N PRO A 202 -15.08 17.48 -18.15
CA PRO A 202 -16.27 17.07 -17.40
C PRO A 202 -16.18 17.41 -15.89
N LEU A 203 -17.32 17.75 -15.29
CA LEU A 203 -17.45 17.92 -13.84
C LEU A 203 -17.68 16.58 -13.12
N VAL A 204 -17.28 16.50 -11.85
CA VAL A 204 -17.62 15.39 -10.96
C VAL A 204 -17.94 15.91 -9.57
N ALA A 205 -19.06 15.47 -9.00
CA ALA A 205 -19.45 15.84 -7.65
C ALA A 205 -18.81 14.90 -6.62
N THR A 206 -18.29 15.46 -5.53
CA THR A 206 -17.77 14.72 -4.37
C THR A 206 -18.11 15.48 -3.08
N ASN A 207 -17.77 14.91 -1.91
CA ASN A 207 -18.07 15.52 -0.61
C ASN A 207 -16.91 15.47 0.41
N ASP A 208 -15.68 15.18 -0.05
CA ASP A 208 -14.47 15.25 0.77
C ASP A 208 -14.64 14.67 2.20
N VAL A 209 -15.07 13.40 2.26
CA VAL A 209 -15.65 12.84 3.49
C VAL A 209 -14.58 12.54 4.52
N HIS A 210 -14.70 13.10 5.73
CA HIS A 210 -13.76 12.90 6.85
C HIS A 210 -14.39 12.18 8.05
N TYR A 211 -15.72 12.11 8.11
CA TYR A 211 -16.48 11.43 9.16
C TYR A 211 -17.74 10.78 8.58
N LEU A 212 -18.41 9.86 9.28
CA LEU A 212 -19.52 9.11 8.67
C LEU A 212 -20.86 9.81 8.83
N SER A 213 -21.14 10.36 10.00
CA SER A 213 -22.39 11.05 10.30
C SER A 213 -22.14 12.51 10.63
N LYS A 214 -23.16 13.35 10.42
CA LYS A 214 -23.07 14.77 10.77
C LYS A 214 -22.71 15.02 12.24
N ASP A 215 -23.16 14.14 13.13
CA ASP A 215 -22.90 14.23 14.58
C ASP A 215 -21.42 13.99 14.93
N ASP A 216 -20.65 13.34 14.06
CA ASP A 216 -19.23 13.05 14.26
C ASP A 216 -18.34 14.29 14.00
N ALA A 217 -18.90 15.40 13.51
CA ALA A 217 -18.15 16.62 13.21
C ALA A 217 -17.40 17.18 14.43
N GLU A 218 -17.98 17.10 15.64
CA GLU A 218 -17.30 17.52 16.87
C GLU A 218 -16.10 16.61 17.20
N SER A 219 -16.25 15.30 16.96
CA SER A 219 -15.16 14.35 17.20
C SER A 219 -13.99 14.58 16.24
N GLN A 220 -14.27 14.87 14.97
CA GLN A 220 -13.24 15.20 13.99
C GLN A 220 -12.54 16.55 14.32
N ASP A 221 -13.30 17.54 14.79
CA ASP A 221 -12.72 18.82 15.22
C ASP A 221 -11.75 18.65 16.41
N ILE A 222 -12.06 17.75 17.35
CA ILE A 222 -11.15 17.38 18.44
C ILE A 222 -9.91 16.66 17.90
N LEU A 223 -10.05 15.78 16.91
CA LEU A 223 -8.93 15.09 16.28
C LEU A 223 -7.93 16.09 15.65
N LEU A 224 -8.43 17.12 14.97
CA LEU A 224 -7.60 18.21 14.44
C LEU A 224 -6.88 19.01 15.54
N CYS A 225 -7.53 19.21 16.68
CA CYS A 225 -6.89 19.85 17.84
C CYS A 225 -5.71 19.01 18.35
N VAL A 226 -5.85 17.68 18.38
CA VAL A 226 -4.75 16.76 18.72
C VAL A 226 -3.62 16.84 17.68
N GLN A 227 -3.96 16.84 16.39
CA GLN A 227 -2.97 16.96 15.30
C GLN A 227 -2.13 18.23 15.40
N THR A 228 -2.78 19.35 15.70
CA THR A 228 -2.16 20.68 15.69
C THR A 228 -1.59 21.08 17.05
N ASN A 229 -1.78 20.24 18.08
CA ASN A 229 -1.42 20.51 19.46
C ASN A 229 -2.02 21.84 19.96
N ARG A 230 -3.32 22.04 19.69
CA ARG A 230 -4.10 23.24 20.03
C ARG A 230 -5.28 22.87 20.93
N LYS A 231 -5.78 23.82 21.72
CA LYS A 231 -7.01 23.63 22.51
C LYS A 231 -8.24 24.01 21.70
N VAL A 232 -9.35 23.30 21.93
CA VAL A 232 -10.66 23.60 21.30
C VAL A 232 -11.10 25.05 21.52
N THR A 233 -10.70 25.65 22.65
CA THR A 233 -11.02 27.03 23.04
C THR A 233 -10.22 28.11 22.30
N GLU A 234 -9.17 27.76 21.57
CA GLU A 234 -8.37 28.72 20.79
C GLU A 234 -9.11 29.12 19.50
N GLN A 235 -9.21 30.41 19.20
CA GLN A 235 -9.97 30.91 18.05
C GLN A 235 -9.22 30.78 16.72
N ASP A 236 -7.89 30.92 16.72
CA ASP A 236 -7.04 30.88 15.52
C ASP A 236 -6.54 29.46 15.18
N ARG A 237 -7.25 28.42 15.63
CA ARG A 237 -6.89 27.02 15.35
C ARG A 237 -7.43 26.56 13.99
N ILE A 238 -6.82 25.52 13.45
CA ILE A 238 -7.33 24.85 12.25
C ILE A 238 -8.62 24.12 12.64
N ARG A 239 -9.67 24.32 11.82
CA ARG A 239 -10.96 23.64 11.90
C ARG A 239 -11.60 23.63 10.51
N PHE A 240 -12.58 22.75 10.31
CA PHE A 240 -13.34 22.73 9.07
C PHE A 240 -14.31 23.92 9.00
N GLY A 241 -14.60 24.38 7.79
CA GLY A 241 -15.46 25.56 7.55
C GLY A 241 -16.95 25.29 7.80
N SER A 242 -17.35 24.01 7.90
CA SER A 242 -18.71 23.57 8.20
C SER A 242 -18.72 22.13 8.74
N ASP A 243 -19.91 21.63 9.08
CA ASP A 243 -20.19 20.27 9.57
C ASP A 243 -20.67 19.32 8.46
N GLN A 244 -20.38 19.64 7.19
CA GLN A 244 -20.94 18.96 6.02
C GLN A 244 -20.03 17.89 5.39
N PHE A 245 -18.90 17.58 6.00
CA PHE A 245 -17.87 16.65 5.48
C PHE A 245 -18.13 15.19 5.90
N TYR A 246 -19.41 14.82 6.00
CA TYR A 246 -19.85 13.47 6.34
C TYR A 246 -20.22 12.64 5.11
N PHE A 247 -20.41 11.33 5.30
CA PHE A 247 -20.85 10.42 4.24
C PHE A 247 -22.34 10.65 3.93
N LYS A 248 -22.64 11.58 3.03
CA LYS A 248 -24.01 11.88 2.57
C LYS A 248 -24.61 10.72 1.77
N SER A 249 -25.92 10.55 1.88
CA SER A 249 -26.71 9.65 1.04
C SER A 249 -26.72 10.07 -0.43
N SER A 250 -27.17 9.18 -1.32
CA SER A 250 -27.32 9.52 -2.74
C SER A 250 -28.34 10.64 -2.93
N GLU A 251 -29.45 10.60 -2.18
CA GLU A 251 -30.53 11.58 -2.22
C GLU A 251 -30.01 12.97 -1.84
N GLU A 252 -29.27 13.09 -0.74
CA GLU A 252 -28.68 14.36 -0.30
C GLU A 252 -27.72 14.95 -1.34
N MET A 253 -26.90 14.11 -1.98
CA MET A 253 -25.97 14.57 -3.02
C MET A 253 -26.68 14.96 -4.31
N ILE A 254 -27.75 14.24 -4.68
CA ILE A 254 -28.57 14.57 -5.85
C ILE A 254 -29.32 15.88 -5.64
N ASP A 255 -29.87 16.11 -4.45
CA ASP A 255 -30.54 17.36 -4.11
C ASP A 255 -29.56 18.54 -4.13
N LEU A 256 -28.34 18.34 -3.61
CA LEU A 256 -27.30 19.36 -3.56
C LEU A 256 -26.82 19.79 -4.97
N PHE A 257 -26.70 18.85 -5.90
CA PHE A 257 -26.23 19.09 -7.27
C PHE A 257 -27.34 18.93 -8.32
N GLY A 258 -28.60 19.15 -7.95
CA GLY A 258 -29.76 18.93 -8.83
C GLY A 258 -29.73 19.78 -10.11
N GLU A 259 -29.04 20.93 -10.08
CA GLU A 259 -28.85 21.80 -11.24
C GLU A 259 -27.75 21.31 -12.21
N ILE A 260 -26.89 20.38 -11.77
CA ILE A 260 -25.73 19.84 -12.50
C ILE A 260 -25.76 18.30 -12.44
N PRO A 261 -26.82 17.65 -12.97
CA PRO A 261 -26.98 16.20 -12.87
C PRO A 261 -25.83 15.43 -13.52
N GLU A 262 -25.13 16.01 -14.50
CA GLU A 262 -23.94 15.41 -15.12
C GLU A 262 -22.81 15.16 -14.11
N ALA A 263 -22.65 16.01 -13.09
CA ALA A 263 -21.60 15.85 -12.08
C ALA A 263 -21.84 14.61 -11.22
N ILE A 264 -23.11 14.32 -10.90
CA ILE A 264 -23.53 13.09 -10.21
C ILE A 264 -23.34 11.88 -11.13
N GLN A 265 -23.80 11.94 -12.38
CA GLN A 265 -23.65 10.82 -13.33
C GLN A 265 -22.20 10.44 -13.58
N ASN A 266 -21.29 11.42 -13.59
CA ASN A 266 -19.88 11.17 -13.81
C ASN A 266 -19.22 10.39 -12.67
N THR A 267 -19.78 10.41 -11.44
CA THR A 267 -19.30 9.53 -10.35
C THR A 267 -19.42 8.05 -10.72
N ALA A 268 -20.58 7.65 -11.26
CA ALA A 268 -20.82 6.29 -11.73
C ALA A 268 -19.97 5.92 -12.96
N LYS A 269 -19.74 6.88 -13.88
CA LYS A 269 -18.86 6.64 -15.04
C LYS A 269 -17.42 6.41 -14.61
N ILE A 270 -16.91 7.18 -13.67
CA ILE A 270 -15.55 7.01 -13.12
C ILE A 270 -15.46 5.66 -12.40
N ALA A 271 -16.43 5.33 -11.53
CA ALA A 271 -16.49 4.04 -10.87
C ALA A 271 -16.51 2.86 -11.85
N ALA A 272 -17.15 3.00 -13.01
CA ALA A 272 -17.17 1.98 -14.05
C ALA A 272 -15.80 1.83 -14.76
N LYS A 273 -15.00 2.90 -14.86
CA LYS A 273 -13.63 2.85 -15.40
C LYS A 273 -12.64 2.15 -14.45
N CYS A 274 -12.88 2.21 -13.14
CA CYS A 274 -12.01 1.64 -12.12
C CYS A 274 -12.21 0.13 -11.93
N ASN A 275 -11.37 -0.72 -12.52
CA ASN A 275 -11.52 -2.18 -12.56
C ASN A 275 -10.28 -2.94 -12.03
N PHE A 276 -9.40 -2.27 -11.29
CA PHE A 276 -8.25 -2.92 -10.66
C PHE A 276 -8.64 -4.06 -9.71
N GLU A 277 -7.88 -5.15 -9.76
CA GLU A 277 -8.03 -6.30 -8.87
C GLU A 277 -6.69 -6.70 -8.25
N PHE A 278 -6.67 -6.95 -6.94
CA PHE A 278 -5.51 -7.59 -6.31
C PHE A 278 -5.43 -9.08 -6.68
N THR A 279 -4.25 -9.52 -7.09
CA THR A 279 -3.89 -10.94 -7.09
C THR A 279 -3.69 -11.41 -5.66
N LEU A 280 -4.76 -11.90 -5.02
CA LEU A 280 -4.73 -12.37 -3.62
C LEU A 280 -4.20 -13.81 -3.47
N SER A 281 -3.87 -14.48 -4.57
CA SER A 281 -3.42 -15.87 -4.60
C SER A 281 -2.02 -16.02 -5.21
N GLY A 282 -1.22 -16.92 -4.65
CA GLY A 282 0.14 -17.20 -5.10
C GLY A 282 1.21 -16.71 -4.12
N TYR A 283 2.45 -17.10 -4.40
CA TYR A 283 3.60 -16.71 -3.60
C TYR A 283 4.54 -15.85 -4.44
N PHE A 284 4.87 -14.67 -3.95
CA PHE A 284 5.83 -13.76 -4.56
C PHE A 284 7.18 -13.94 -3.84
N LEU A 285 7.86 -15.06 -4.14
CA LEU A 285 9.16 -15.36 -3.56
C LEU A 285 10.28 -14.79 -4.44
N PRO A 286 11.33 -14.19 -3.85
CA PRO A 286 12.50 -13.80 -4.62
C PRO A 286 13.13 -15.01 -5.32
N GLN A 287 13.68 -14.79 -6.51
CA GLN A 287 14.36 -15.86 -7.24
C GLN A 287 15.81 -16.00 -6.78
N PHE A 288 16.15 -17.16 -6.21
CA PHE A 288 17.54 -17.46 -5.88
C PHE A 288 18.35 -17.74 -7.16
N LYS A 289 19.38 -16.93 -7.41
CA LYS A 289 20.29 -17.10 -8.55
C LYS A 289 21.37 -18.13 -8.20
N ALA A 290 21.22 -19.36 -8.71
CA ALA A 290 22.24 -20.38 -8.61
C ALA A 290 23.52 -19.97 -9.38
N PRO A 291 24.72 -20.43 -8.98
CA PRO A 291 25.96 -20.17 -9.72
C PRO A 291 25.88 -20.63 -11.18
N GLU A 292 26.61 -19.94 -12.06
CA GLU A 292 26.63 -20.23 -13.50
C GLU A 292 26.90 -21.72 -13.78
N GLY A 293 26.08 -22.30 -14.65
CA GLY A 293 26.19 -23.70 -15.06
C GLY A 293 25.56 -24.73 -14.11
N THR A 294 24.83 -24.30 -13.08
CA THR A 294 24.04 -25.20 -12.21
C THR A 294 22.57 -24.81 -12.16
N SER A 295 21.67 -25.79 -12.23
CA SER A 295 20.25 -25.55 -11.98
C SER A 295 19.98 -25.32 -10.49
N LEU A 296 18.86 -24.65 -10.16
CA LEU A 296 18.44 -24.41 -8.78
C LEU A 296 18.36 -25.72 -7.97
N GLY A 297 17.76 -26.76 -8.55
CA GLY A 297 17.61 -28.07 -7.91
C GLY A 297 18.94 -28.78 -7.67
N GLU A 298 19.87 -28.73 -8.65
CA GLU A 298 21.22 -29.31 -8.47
C GLU A 298 22.02 -28.55 -7.41
N TYR A 299 21.90 -27.22 -7.39
CA TYR A 299 22.55 -26.40 -6.37
C TYR A 299 22.00 -26.71 -4.98
N PHE A 300 20.68 -26.78 -4.86
CA PHE A 300 19.99 -27.17 -3.63
C PHE A 300 20.47 -28.53 -3.12
N ASP A 301 20.47 -29.57 -3.97
CA ASP A 301 20.90 -30.92 -3.57
C ASP A 301 22.36 -30.94 -3.12
N ARG A 302 23.25 -30.18 -3.78
CA ARG A 302 24.65 -30.06 -3.39
C ARG A 302 24.80 -29.44 -2.00
N VAL A 303 24.15 -28.29 -1.77
CA VAL A 303 24.22 -27.55 -0.50
C VAL A 303 23.71 -28.43 0.66
N VAL A 304 22.59 -29.12 0.44
CA VAL A 304 22.00 -30.01 1.43
C VAL A 304 22.91 -31.19 1.74
N LYS A 305 23.51 -31.81 0.72
CA LYS A 305 24.44 -32.93 0.88
C LYS A 305 25.71 -32.55 1.64
N GLU A 306 26.26 -31.36 1.36
CA GLU A 306 27.41 -30.81 2.08
C GLU A 306 27.07 -30.53 3.56
N GLY A 307 25.91 -29.92 3.80
CA GLY A 307 25.38 -29.67 5.14
C GLY A 307 25.16 -30.94 5.94
N PHE A 308 24.51 -31.94 5.34
CA PHE A 308 24.27 -33.26 5.94
C PHE A 308 25.58 -33.94 6.36
N LYS A 309 26.56 -33.98 5.45
CA LYS A 309 27.87 -34.57 5.74
C LYS A 309 28.53 -33.90 6.94
N SER A 310 28.53 -32.56 6.97
CA SER A 310 29.11 -31.78 8.08
C SER A 310 28.43 -32.08 9.42
N LYS A 311 27.09 -32.15 9.45
CA LYS A 311 26.34 -32.46 10.68
C LYS A 311 26.54 -33.89 11.16
N ILE A 312 26.52 -34.88 10.27
CA ILE A 312 26.79 -36.28 10.64
C ILE A 312 28.22 -36.45 11.15
N GLU A 313 29.21 -35.81 10.52
CA GLU A 313 30.58 -35.79 11.04
C GLU A 313 30.64 -35.19 12.46
N ALA A 314 29.92 -34.09 12.73
CA ALA A 314 29.86 -33.49 14.06
C ALA A 314 29.19 -34.39 15.11
N ILE A 315 28.11 -35.09 14.76
CA ILE A 315 27.39 -36.01 15.65
C ILE A 315 28.25 -37.24 15.98
N THR A 316 28.95 -37.80 14.98
CA THR A 316 29.73 -39.04 15.11
C THR A 316 31.13 -38.83 15.69
N LYS A 317 31.68 -37.60 15.64
CA LYS A 317 33.05 -37.30 16.07
C LYS A 317 33.24 -37.55 17.56
N GLY A 318 34.04 -38.57 17.88
CA GLY A 318 34.47 -38.88 19.25
C GLY A 318 33.44 -39.67 20.07
N LYS A 319 32.30 -40.06 19.50
CA LYS A 319 31.28 -40.90 20.14
C LYS A 319 31.41 -42.36 19.70
N LYS A 320 31.13 -43.30 20.60
CA LYS A 320 30.95 -44.73 20.24
C LYS A 320 29.56 -44.92 19.60
N LYS A 321 29.39 -45.98 18.80
CA LYS A 321 28.08 -46.29 18.16
C LYS A 321 26.92 -46.36 19.15
N ASP A 322 27.16 -46.80 20.38
CA ASP A 322 26.15 -46.94 21.43
C ASP A 322 25.80 -45.59 22.12
N GLU A 323 26.52 -44.51 21.82
CA GLU A 323 26.32 -43.15 22.36
C GLU A 323 25.64 -42.21 21.36
N ILE A 324 25.30 -42.72 20.17
CA ILE A 324 24.58 -41.98 19.13
C ILE A 324 23.09 -42.32 19.29
N ALA A 325 22.25 -41.30 19.47
CA ALA A 325 20.82 -41.47 19.73
C ALA A 325 20.08 -42.19 18.59
N HIS A 326 20.51 -41.97 17.33
CA HIS A 326 19.88 -42.52 16.13
C HIS A 326 20.90 -43.05 15.13
N LEU A 327 20.52 -44.06 14.35
CA LEU A 327 21.34 -44.59 13.26
C LEU A 327 21.44 -43.56 12.13
N VAL A 328 22.58 -43.53 11.42
CA VAL A 328 22.78 -42.59 10.29
C VAL A 328 21.74 -42.84 9.20
N GLU A 329 21.32 -44.09 9.02
CA GLU A 329 20.26 -44.49 8.10
C GLU A 329 18.92 -43.81 8.39
N GLU A 330 18.59 -43.56 9.67
CA GLU A 330 17.35 -42.86 10.05
C GLU A 330 17.39 -41.38 9.64
N TYR A 331 18.55 -40.73 9.80
CA TYR A 331 18.74 -39.37 9.32
C TYR A 331 18.65 -39.28 7.79
N GLU A 332 19.24 -40.23 7.07
CA GLU A 332 19.17 -40.28 5.59
C GLU A 332 17.74 -40.44 5.10
N GLU A 333 16.96 -41.34 5.72
CA GLU A 333 15.56 -41.57 5.37
C GLU A 333 14.71 -40.31 5.63
N ARG A 334 14.86 -39.70 6.80
CA ARG A 334 14.15 -38.46 7.14
C ARG A 334 14.49 -37.33 6.17
N LEU A 335 15.78 -37.09 5.93
CA LEU A 335 16.22 -36.01 5.03
C LEU A 335 15.69 -36.22 3.60
N LYS A 336 15.69 -37.46 3.11
CA LYS A 336 15.15 -37.79 1.78
C LYS A 336 13.66 -37.47 1.66
N ASN A 337 12.88 -37.76 2.71
CA ASN A 337 11.45 -37.45 2.74
C ASN A 337 11.21 -35.93 2.77
N GLU A 338 11.97 -35.18 3.58
CA GLU A 338 11.86 -33.71 3.66
C GLU A 338 12.24 -33.04 2.33
N ILE A 339 13.36 -33.44 1.70
CA ILE A 339 13.79 -32.93 0.38
C ILE A 339 12.71 -33.15 -0.66
N LYS A 340 12.14 -34.36 -0.70
CA LYS A 340 11.08 -34.70 -1.66
C LYS A 340 9.89 -33.76 -1.52
N LEU A 341 9.40 -33.56 -0.28
CA LEU A 341 8.24 -32.71 -0.03
C LEU A 341 8.50 -31.24 -0.41
N ILE A 342 9.69 -30.72 -0.10
CA ILE A 342 10.05 -29.34 -0.42
C ILE A 342 10.14 -29.09 -1.92
N LYS A 343 10.66 -30.05 -2.69
CA LYS A 343 10.65 -30.00 -4.16
C LYS A 343 9.25 -30.11 -4.74
N GLU A 344 8.40 -30.96 -4.18
CA GLU A 344 6.99 -31.08 -4.61
C GLU A 344 6.20 -29.78 -4.38
N MET A 345 6.56 -29.01 -3.35
CA MET A 345 5.94 -27.72 -3.04
C MET A 345 6.59 -26.52 -3.74
N GLY A 346 7.76 -26.68 -4.36
CA GLY A 346 8.47 -25.60 -5.06
C GLY A 346 9.14 -24.58 -4.12
N PHE A 347 9.55 -24.99 -2.92
CA PHE A 347 10.15 -24.09 -1.93
C PHE A 347 11.69 -24.15 -1.88
N GLU A 348 12.37 -24.80 -2.84
CA GLU A 348 13.84 -24.91 -2.86
C GLU A 348 14.52 -23.53 -2.82
N GLY A 349 14.00 -22.58 -3.61
CA GLY A 349 14.53 -21.21 -3.65
C GLY A 349 14.40 -20.49 -2.30
N TYR A 350 13.29 -20.70 -1.59
CA TYR A 350 13.06 -20.12 -0.26
C TYR A 350 14.09 -20.62 0.76
N PHE A 351 14.33 -21.94 0.81
CA PHE A 351 15.35 -22.51 1.70
C PHE A 351 16.77 -22.05 1.35
N LEU A 352 17.08 -21.89 0.06
CA LEU A 352 18.38 -21.39 -0.37
C LEU A 352 18.59 -19.92 0.01
N ILE A 353 17.56 -19.08 -0.06
CA ILE A 353 17.64 -17.69 0.41
C ILE A 353 17.93 -17.67 1.91
N VAL A 354 17.15 -18.39 2.71
CA VAL A 354 17.33 -18.44 4.17
C VAL A 354 18.73 -18.97 4.54
N TRP A 355 19.16 -20.06 3.90
CA TRP A 355 20.51 -20.62 4.06
C TRP A 355 21.60 -19.59 3.76
N ASP A 356 21.46 -18.85 2.66
CA ASP A 356 22.43 -17.88 2.20
C ASP A 356 22.59 -16.71 3.19
N LEU A 357 21.48 -16.21 3.74
CA LEU A 357 21.50 -15.16 4.76
C LEU A 357 22.26 -15.61 6.03
N ILE A 358 22.04 -16.86 6.46
CA ILE A 358 22.72 -17.40 7.65
C ILE A 358 24.19 -17.68 7.38
N LYS A 359 24.49 -18.22 6.20
CA LYS A 359 25.87 -18.45 5.78
C LYS A 359 26.65 -17.14 5.77
N MET A 360 26.12 -16.10 5.12
CA MET A 360 26.74 -14.78 5.11
C MET A 360 26.95 -14.23 6.53
N ALA A 361 25.94 -14.34 7.40
CA ALA A 361 26.04 -13.89 8.77
C ALA A 361 27.17 -14.63 9.52
N ARG A 362 27.24 -15.97 9.41
CA ARG A 362 28.29 -16.78 10.05
C ARG A 362 29.68 -16.49 9.49
N ASP A 363 29.81 -16.38 8.17
CA ASP A 363 31.07 -16.02 7.49
C ASP A 363 31.58 -14.62 7.93
N SER A 364 30.65 -13.71 8.23
CA SER A 364 30.93 -12.36 8.76
C SER A 364 31.05 -12.30 10.29
N ASN A 365 31.12 -13.45 10.98
CA ASN A 365 31.15 -13.57 12.45
C ASN A 365 29.97 -12.85 13.15
N ILE A 366 28.79 -12.82 12.52
CA ILE A 366 27.54 -12.36 13.14
C ILE A 366 26.90 -13.55 13.86
N PRO A 367 26.69 -13.48 15.18
CA PRO A 367 25.99 -14.53 15.90
C PRO A 367 24.54 -14.69 15.39
N VAL A 368 24.17 -15.94 15.12
CA VAL A 368 22.83 -16.38 14.73
C VAL A 368 22.28 -17.26 15.85
N GLY A 369 21.00 -17.08 16.20
CA GLY A 369 20.33 -17.92 17.19
C GLY A 369 20.16 -19.36 16.71
N PRO A 370 19.84 -20.30 17.61
CA PRO A 370 19.71 -21.73 17.28
C PRO A 370 18.48 -22.08 16.44
N GLY A 371 17.68 -21.09 16.05
CA GLY A 371 16.38 -21.23 15.38
C GLY A 371 15.21 -21.12 16.36
N ARG A 372 14.06 -20.67 15.86
CA ARG A 372 12.82 -20.54 16.63
C ARG A 372 11.62 -21.08 15.87
N GLY A 373 10.50 -21.26 16.57
CA GLY A 373 9.25 -21.70 15.98
C GLY A 373 9.31 -23.15 15.49
N SER A 374 8.50 -23.47 14.48
CA SER A 374 8.37 -24.84 13.97
C SER A 374 9.54 -25.28 13.09
N ALA A 375 10.35 -24.35 12.55
CA ALA A 375 11.51 -24.66 11.73
C ALA A 375 12.51 -25.63 12.39
N ALA A 376 12.60 -25.62 13.73
CA ALA A 376 13.44 -26.54 14.51
C ALA A 376 13.10 -28.03 14.31
N GLY A 377 11.91 -28.37 13.83
CA GLY A 377 11.50 -29.76 13.56
C GLY A 377 11.97 -30.32 12.21
N SER A 378 12.64 -29.52 11.37
CA SER A 378 13.14 -29.96 10.07
C SER A 378 14.61 -30.37 10.14
N LEU A 379 14.90 -31.60 9.72
CA LEU A 379 16.26 -32.08 9.56
C LEU A 379 16.97 -31.36 8.41
N LEU A 380 16.24 -30.99 7.36
CA LEU A 380 16.79 -30.16 6.29
C LEU A 380 17.25 -28.80 6.83
N ALA A 381 16.41 -28.12 7.63
CA ALA A 381 16.77 -26.85 8.25
C ALA A 381 18.03 -26.98 9.11
N TYR A 382 18.14 -28.06 9.88
CA TYR A 382 19.34 -28.36 10.66
C TYR A 382 20.58 -28.58 9.78
N CYS A 383 20.46 -29.34 8.69
CA CYS A 383 21.55 -29.60 7.74
C CYS A 383 22.05 -28.31 7.06
N LEU A 384 21.12 -27.42 6.70
CA LEU A 384 21.44 -26.10 6.14
C LEU A 384 21.97 -25.13 7.21
N GLY A 385 21.94 -25.49 8.48
CA GLY A 385 22.33 -24.60 9.57
C GLY A 385 21.33 -23.46 9.82
N ILE A 386 20.10 -23.60 9.31
CA ILE A 386 18.95 -22.76 9.63
C ILE A 386 18.57 -22.90 11.10
N THR A 387 18.68 -24.12 11.60
CA THR A 387 18.55 -24.44 13.02
C THR A 387 19.83 -25.10 13.50
N ASP A 388 20.11 -24.98 14.79
CA ASP A 388 21.25 -25.65 15.44
C ASP A 388 20.80 -26.75 16.42
N ILE A 389 19.50 -27.07 16.42
CA ILE A 389 18.90 -28.14 17.22
C ILE A 389 18.73 -29.38 16.34
N ASP A 390 19.22 -30.54 16.79
CA ASP A 390 19.00 -31.82 16.11
C ASP A 390 17.55 -32.28 16.32
N PRO A 391 16.72 -32.33 15.27
CA PRO A 391 15.32 -32.68 15.44
C PRO A 391 15.09 -34.15 15.80
N LEU A 392 16.00 -35.07 15.46
CA LEU A 392 15.84 -36.48 15.82
C LEU A 392 16.16 -36.68 17.31
N GLU A 393 17.25 -36.07 17.80
CA GLU A 393 17.65 -36.17 19.22
C GLU A 393 16.56 -35.69 20.19
N TYR A 394 15.77 -34.69 19.79
CA TYR A 394 14.72 -34.09 20.61
C TYR A 394 13.29 -34.45 20.18
N ASP A 395 13.10 -35.48 19.35
CA ASP A 395 11.80 -35.96 18.87
C ASP A 395 10.91 -34.85 18.25
N LEU A 396 11.53 -33.94 17.49
CA LEU A 396 10.83 -32.83 16.85
C LEU A 396 10.22 -33.25 15.51
N LEU A 397 8.95 -32.88 15.32
CA LEU A 397 8.15 -33.30 14.16
C LEU A 397 8.25 -32.30 13.01
N PHE A 398 8.61 -32.80 11.83
CA PHE A 398 8.66 -32.01 10.59
C PHE A 398 7.26 -31.64 10.11
N GLU A 399 6.27 -32.49 10.36
CA GLU A 399 4.88 -32.30 9.98
C GLU A 399 4.25 -31.10 10.71
N ARG A 400 4.82 -30.69 11.85
CA ARG A 400 4.46 -29.47 12.56
C ARG A 400 5.01 -28.21 11.89
N PHE A 401 6.13 -28.33 11.18
CA PHE A 401 6.71 -27.26 10.38
C PHE A 401 6.01 -27.13 9.04
N LEU A 402 5.85 -28.25 8.35
CA LEU A 402 5.34 -28.28 7.01
C LEU A 402 4.40 -29.49 6.88
N ASN A 403 3.11 -29.20 6.67
CA ASN A 403 2.08 -30.22 6.58
C ASN A 403 1.92 -30.68 5.12
N PRO A 404 2.14 -31.97 4.81
CA PRO A 404 2.00 -32.49 3.44
C PRO A 404 0.57 -32.39 2.89
N GLU A 405 -0.45 -32.35 3.74
CA GLU A 405 -1.86 -32.21 3.33
C GLU A 405 -2.27 -30.76 3.04
N ARG A 406 -1.41 -29.78 3.39
CA ARG A 406 -1.71 -28.35 3.21
C ARG A 406 -0.51 -27.60 2.64
N ILE A 407 -0.60 -27.23 1.37
CA ILE A 407 0.41 -26.38 0.72
C ILE A 407 0.27 -24.94 1.22
N SER A 408 0.98 -24.62 2.30
CA SER A 408 1.18 -23.26 2.81
C SER A 408 2.65 -22.89 2.81
N LEU A 409 2.98 -21.63 2.54
CA LEU A 409 4.35 -21.13 2.70
C LEU A 409 4.83 -21.35 4.14
N PRO A 410 5.95 -22.08 4.36
CA PRO A 410 6.52 -22.23 5.68
C PRO A 410 7.08 -20.90 6.17
N ASP A 411 6.92 -20.63 7.46
CA ASP A 411 7.45 -19.43 8.10
C ASP A 411 8.77 -19.77 8.81
N ILE A 412 9.89 -19.25 8.28
CA ILE A 412 11.21 -19.41 8.88
C ILE A 412 11.70 -18.07 9.40
N ASP A 413 11.63 -17.93 10.72
CA ASP A 413 12.19 -16.80 11.44
C ASP A 413 13.65 -17.05 11.83
N ILE A 414 14.50 -16.05 11.60
CA ILE A 414 15.93 -16.09 11.95
C ILE A 414 16.24 -15.04 13.00
N ASP A 415 16.90 -15.46 14.08
CA ASP A 415 17.38 -14.56 15.13
C ASP A 415 18.84 -14.17 14.86
N PHE A 416 19.11 -12.86 14.77
CA PHE A 416 20.46 -12.31 14.63
C PHE A 416 20.84 -11.48 15.85
N CYS A 417 22.14 -11.29 16.07
CA CYS A 417 22.65 -10.32 17.04
C CYS A 417 22.07 -8.93 16.78
N GLY A 418 21.31 -8.39 17.75
CA GLY A 418 20.61 -7.11 17.59
C GLY A 418 21.50 -5.90 17.25
N ARG A 419 22.80 -5.95 17.57
CA ARG A 419 23.77 -4.89 17.23
C ARG A 419 24.26 -4.93 15.78
N ARG A 420 24.12 -6.06 15.09
CA ARG A 420 24.62 -6.31 13.73
C ARG A 420 23.51 -6.74 12.77
N ARG A 421 22.25 -6.61 13.18
CA ARG A 421 21.08 -6.94 12.35
C ARG A 421 21.05 -6.11 11.07
N ASP A 422 21.45 -4.85 11.15
CA ASP A 422 21.43 -3.93 10.00
C ASP A 422 22.38 -4.38 8.89
N GLU A 423 23.52 -4.99 9.21
CA GLU A 423 24.44 -5.57 8.22
C GLU A 423 23.78 -6.69 7.41
N VAL A 424 22.95 -7.50 8.06
CA VAL A 424 22.17 -8.55 7.38
C VAL A 424 21.09 -7.95 6.49
N LEU A 425 20.42 -6.89 6.95
CA LEU A 425 19.42 -6.18 6.15
C LEU A 425 20.04 -5.52 4.92
N ASP A 426 21.23 -4.94 5.05
CA ASP A 426 21.94 -4.33 3.93
C ASP A 426 22.40 -5.37 2.92
N TYR A 427 22.87 -6.54 3.38
CA TYR A 427 23.13 -7.67 2.48
C TYR A 427 21.87 -8.12 1.72
N VAL A 428 20.72 -8.20 2.40
CA VAL A 428 19.44 -8.53 1.74
C VAL A 428 19.12 -7.48 0.66
N LYS A 429 19.27 -6.19 0.96
CA LYS A 429 19.03 -5.11 -0.02
C LYS A 429 20.00 -5.14 -1.18
N GLU A 430 21.28 -5.44 -0.96
CA GLU A 430 22.28 -5.48 -2.03
C GLU A 430 22.11 -6.70 -2.94
N LYS A 431 21.81 -7.85 -2.35
CA LYS A 431 21.71 -9.12 -3.09
C LYS A 431 20.35 -9.36 -3.71
N TYR A 432 19.30 -8.99 -2.99
CA TYR A 432 17.91 -9.23 -3.37
C TYR A 432 17.12 -7.93 -3.61
N GLY A 433 17.68 -6.75 -3.34
CA GLY A 433 17.05 -5.48 -3.67
C GLY A 433 17.42 -4.96 -5.06
N GLY A 434 16.51 -4.18 -5.65
CA GLY A 434 16.62 -3.57 -6.98
C GLY A 434 15.24 -3.45 -7.64
N GLU A 435 15.11 -2.64 -8.69
CA GLU A 435 13.85 -2.40 -9.42
C GLU A 435 13.31 -3.63 -10.19
N THR A 436 13.98 -4.79 -10.10
CA THR A 436 13.73 -5.96 -10.97
C THR A 436 13.58 -7.29 -10.23
N ASN A 437 13.43 -7.28 -8.89
CA ASN A 437 13.17 -8.49 -8.10
C ASN A 437 11.75 -8.50 -7.53
#